data_AF-A0A1F3H9R2-F1
#
_entry.id   AF-A0A1F3H9R2-F1
#
_cell.length_a   1.000
_cell.length_b   1.000
_cell.length_c   1.000
_cell.angle_alpha   90.00
_cell.angle_beta   90.00
_cell.angle_gamma   90.00
#
_symmetry.space_group_name_H-M   'P 1'
#
loop_
_entity.id
_entity.type
_entity.pdbx_description
1 polymer ?
#
loop_
_entity_poly.entity_id
_entity_poly.type
_entity_poly.pdbx_seq_one_letter_code
_entity_poly.pdbx_strand_id
1 'polypeptide(L)'
;MKKIVFLSVLLIAGLTSCKNFDIDHPDYEYTSGYFPYQFPVRTLVLGDYIYDNENDNNHKFLISAGIGGVYANEKDRTFNIQVDNSLCNGILFAAGGDQIKALPENYYSLSGNKIIVPKGKMNGGVEVQLTDAFFNDPAAIKNTYVVPVRLVSSNDVDTILVGQSPNPSADPRIASQWLVAPKNFTMFAVKYINEFHGTYFRYGTSTVKDLTGAVVENTNYNTEKYVENYPILKLNTSGRYQVSISTFFQSKIMENSVNLILTFNGNNCTVSAPTGSPYTITGSGEFQSKKYSWGNKERDGIVLNYTISDGTHVYQANDVLVIRDRGVTMEVYSPVLQ
;
A
#
# COMPACT_ATOMS: atom_id res chain seq x y z
N MET A 1 -66.09 -12.52 -33.24
CA MET A 1 -64.91 -12.01 -33.97
C MET A 1 -64.51 -10.58 -33.57
N LYS A 2 -65.44 -9.61 -33.40
CA LYS A 2 -65.09 -8.22 -33.00
C LYS A 2 -64.47 -8.06 -31.59
N LYS A 3 -64.78 -8.95 -30.63
CA LYS A 3 -64.22 -8.91 -29.26
C LYS A 3 -62.79 -9.45 -29.14
N ILE A 4 -62.34 -10.29 -30.08
CA ILE A 4 -60.98 -10.86 -30.07
C ILE A 4 -60.00 -9.84 -30.64
N VAL A 5 -60.40 -9.08 -31.67
CA VAL A 5 -59.58 -8.01 -32.27
C VAL A 5 -59.27 -6.90 -31.26
N PHE A 6 -60.23 -6.55 -30.39
CA PHE A 6 -60.02 -5.54 -29.35
C PHE A 6 -59.03 -5.98 -28.26
N LEU A 7 -58.98 -7.29 -27.96
CA LEU A 7 -58.05 -7.83 -26.97
C LEU A 7 -56.62 -7.94 -27.54
N SER A 8 -56.48 -8.17 -28.84
CA SER A 8 -55.18 -8.20 -29.54
C SER A 8 -54.53 -6.81 -29.64
N VAL A 9 -55.32 -5.75 -29.80
CA VAL A 9 -54.82 -4.36 -29.88
C VAL A 9 -54.39 -3.83 -28.50
N LEU A 10 -55.07 -4.21 -27.42
CA LEU A 10 -54.65 -3.86 -26.06
C LEU A 10 -53.35 -4.56 -25.64
N LEU A 11 -53.08 -5.78 -26.12
CA LEU A 11 -51.89 -6.54 -25.76
C LEU A 11 -50.60 -6.01 -26.41
N ILE A 12 -50.70 -5.36 -27.58
CA ILE A 12 -49.55 -4.76 -28.29
C ILE A 12 -49.17 -3.41 -27.66
N ALA A 13 -50.12 -2.66 -27.10
CA ALA A 13 -49.83 -1.40 -26.39
C ALA A 13 -49.08 -1.62 -25.06
N GLY A 14 -49.24 -2.78 -24.42
CA GLY A 14 -48.58 -3.13 -23.16
C GLY A 14 -47.13 -3.61 -23.27
N LEU A 15 -46.60 -3.85 -24.49
CA LEU A 15 -45.22 -4.29 -24.70
C LEU A 15 -44.25 -3.14 -25.05
N THR A 16 -44.73 -1.89 -25.06
CA THR A 16 -43.84 -0.73 -24.93
C THR A 16 -43.44 -0.58 -23.47
N SER A 17 -42.66 -1.56 -22.98
CA SER A 17 -41.83 -1.36 -21.81
C SER A 17 -41.08 -0.06 -22.04
N CYS A 18 -41.34 0.94 -21.20
CA CYS A 18 -40.49 2.11 -21.08
C CYS A 18 -39.07 1.59 -20.89
N LYS A 19 -38.27 1.58 -21.97
CA LYS A 19 -36.84 1.80 -21.79
C LYS A 19 -36.78 3.06 -20.95
N ASN A 20 -36.17 2.99 -19.77
CA ASN A 20 -35.72 4.21 -19.12
C ASN A 20 -35.01 4.99 -20.23
N PHE A 21 -35.56 6.15 -20.61
CA PHE A 21 -34.85 7.05 -21.50
C PHE A 21 -33.44 7.18 -20.94
N ASP A 22 -32.41 7.12 -21.80
CA ASP A 22 -31.10 7.61 -21.37
C ASP A 22 -31.34 9.03 -20.89
N ILE A 23 -31.28 9.23 -19.57
CA ILE A 23 -31.44 10.55 -18.99
C ILE A 23 -30.12 11.25 -19.29
N ASP A 24 -30.07 11.89 -20.46
CA ASP A 24 -28.98 12.77 -20.85
C ASP A 24 -29.11 14.04 -20.01
N HIS A 25 -28.45 14.02 -18.86
CA HIS A 25 -28.31 15.21 -18.05
C HIS A 25 -27.29 16.11 -18.75
N PRO A 26 -27.64 17.37 -19.05
CA PRO A 26 -26.67 18.29 -19.62
C PRO A 26 -25.50 18.45 -18.65
N ASP A 27 -24.29 18.58 -19.20
CA ASP A 27 -23.10 18.92 -18.42
C ASP A 27 -23.37 20.14 -17.53
N TYR A 28 -22.67 20.19 -16.39
CA TYR A 28 -22.69 21.38 -15.56
C TYR A 28 -22.11 22.56 -16.35
N GLU A 29 -22.57 23.77 -16.04
CA GLU A 29 -22.18 24.97 -16.80
C GLU A 29 -20.65 25.21 -16.82
N TYR A 30 -19.94 24.69 -15.81
CA TYR A 30 -18.49 24.87 -15.66
C TYR A 30 -17.76 23.55 -15.42
N THR A 31 -16.70 23.33 -16.19
CA THR A 31 -15.75 22.24 -16.01
C THR A 31 -14.65 22.62 -15.02
N SER A 32 -14.19 21.64 -14.23
CA SER A 32 -13.14 21.87 -13.25
C SER A 32 -12.06 20.80 -13.27
N GLY A 33 -10.84 21.14 -12.83
CA GLY A 33 -9.75 20.20 -12.59
C GLY A 33 -9.27 20.23 -11.13
N TYR A 34 -8.93 19.05 -10.60
CA TYR A 34 -8.54 18.92 -9.19
C TYR A 34 -7.78 17.61 -8.89
N PHE A 35 -7.06 17.58 -7.77
CA PHE A 35 -6.60 16.33 -7.14
C PHE A 35 -7.67 15.77 -6.21
N PRO A 36 -8.10 14.51 -6.36
CA PRO A 36 -9.14 13.92 -5.51
C PRO A 36 -8.75 13.82 -4.03
N TYR A 37 -7.46 13.62 -3.74
CA TYR A 37 -6.90 13.52 -2.39
C TYR A 37 -5.73 14.47 -2.20
N GLN A 38 -5.78 15.29 -1.15
CA GLN A 38 -4.71 16.23 -0.80
C GLN A 38 -3.59 15.56 0.01
N PHE A 39 -3.88 14.49 0.75
CA PHE A 39 -2.93 13.82 1.65
C PHE A 39 -2.99 12.27 1.54
N PRO A 40 -2.86 11.69 0.33
CA PRO A 40 -2.84 10.23 0.17
C PRO A 40 -1.47 9.63 0.55
N VAL A 41 -1.46 8.35 0.90
CA VAL A 41 -0.25 7.55 1.05
C VAL A 41 -0.21 6.44 -0.01
N ARG A 42 0.84 6.41 -0.84
CA ARG A 42 1.18 5.29 -1.71
C ARG A 42 2.09 4.32 -0.96
N THR A 43 1.61 3.10 -0.74
CA THR A 43 2.48 1.97 -0.39
C THR A 43 2.76 1.18 -1.67
N LEU A 44 4.00 1.18 -2.15
CA LEU A 44 4.44 0.26 -3.21
C LEU A 44 4.52 -1.16 -2.64
N VAL A 45 3.84 -2.09 -3.27
CA VAL A 45 3.79 -3.49 -2.88
C VAL A 45 4.70 -4.28 -3.80
N LEU A 46 5.95 -4.49 -3.41
CA LEU A 46 6.90 -5.27 -4.20
C LEU A 46 6.59 -6.76 -4.10
N GLY A 47 6.83 -7.53 -5.15
CA GLY A 47 6.61 -8.98 -5.21
C GLY A 47 5.17 -9.35 -5.60
N ASP A 48 4.74 -10.57 -5.25
CA ASP A 48 3.42 -11.07 -5.62
C ASP A 48 2.30 -10.37 -4.81
N TYR A 49 1.23 -9.98 -5.50
CA TYR A 49 0.07 -9.35 -4.90
C TYR A 49 -1.22 -9.81 -5.57
N ILE A 50 -2.32 -9.80 -4.81
CA ILE A 50 -3.62 -10.30 -5.28
C ILE A 50 -4.28 -9.38 -6.33
N TYR A 51 -3.81 -8.15 -6.45
CA TYR A 51 -4.21 -7.17 -7.46
C TYR A 51 -3.02 -6.86 -8.36
N ASP A 52 -3.30 -6.34 -9.55
CA ASP A 52 -2.26 -5.87 -10.45
C ASP A 52 -1.39 -4.80 -9.77
N ASN A 53 -0.10 -5.13 -9.63
CA ASN A 53 0.95 -4.29 -9.06
C ASN A 53 2.16 -4.22 -9.99
N GLU A 54 1.97 -4.35 -11.31
CA GLU A 54 3.04 -4.25 -12.31
C GLU A 54 3.82 -2.94 -12.14
N ASN A 55 3.13 -1.83 -11.91
CA ASN A 55 3.78 -0.55 -11.65
C ASN A 55 4.68 -0.60 -10.41
N ASP A 56 4.21 -1.17 -9.30
CA ASP A 56 4.97 -1.30 -8.06
C ASP A 56 6.25 -2.09 -8.29
N ASN A 57 6.15 -3.23 -8.99
CA ASN A 57 7.28 -4.09 -9.33
C ASN A 57 8.26 -3.42 -10.31
N ASN A 58 7.76 -2.52 -11.17
CA ASN A 58 8.57 -1.66 -12.02
C ASN A 58 9.04 -0.37 -11.32
N HIS A 59 8.86 -0.28 -10.00
CA HIS A 59 9.25 0.86 -9.17
C HIS A 59 8.58 2.19 -9.58
N LYS A 60 7.31 2.11 -10.02
CA LYS A 60 6.52 3.22 -10.55
C LYS A 60 5.21 3.40 -9.81
N PHE A 61 4.69 4.62 -9.85
CA PHE A 61 3.29 4.91 -9.50
C PHE A 61 2.77 6.13 -10.26
N LEU A 62 1.46 6.37 -10.20
CA LEU A 62 0.80 7.50 -10.84
C LEU A 62 0.31 8.50 -9.80
N ILE A 63 0.55 9.78 -10.04
CA ILE A 63 -0.13 10.89 -9.36
C ILE A 63 -1.25 11.37 -10.27
N SER A 64 -2.50 11.19 -9.85
CA SER A 64 -3.67 11.38 -10.71
C SER A 64 -4.50 12.61 -10.34
N ALA A 65 -4.89 13.38 -11.35
CA ALA A 65 -5.88 14.45 -11.26
C ALA A 65 -7.17 14.03 -11.97
N GLY A 66 -8.29 14.59 -11.51
CA GLY A 66 -9.61 14.37 -12.06
C GLY A 66 -10.21 15.64 -12.65
N ILE A 67 -11.23 15.45 -13.47
CA ILE A 67 -12.10 16.53 -13.95
C ILE A 67 -13.51 16.39 -13.38
N GLY A 68 -14.19 17.51 -13.18
CA GLY A 68 -15.58 17.58 -12.76
C GLY A 68 -16.39 18.52 -13.64
N GLY A 69 -17.71 18.50 -13.46
CA GLY A 69 -18.65 19.35 -14.20
C GLY A 69 -19.08 18.81 -15.56
N VAL A 70 -18.61 17.63 -15.96
CA VAL A 70 -19.06 16.93 -17.17
C VAL A 70 -19.44 15.49 -16.86
N TYR A 71 -20.43 14.96 -17.60
CA TYR A 71 -20.79 13.55 -17.61
C TYR A 71 -19.88 12.74 -18.54
N ALA A 72 -19.41 13.36 -19.63
CA ALA A 72 -18.51 12.77 -20.60
C ALA A 72 -17.34 13.71 -20.93
N ASN A 73 -16.12 13.16 -20.95
CA ASN A 73 -14.95 13.92 -21.37
C ASN A 73 -14.73 13.79 -22.89
N GLU A 74 -15.19 14.77 -23.66
CA GLU A 74 -15.15 14.68 -25.13
C GLU A 74 -13.81 15.06 -25.79
N LYS A 75 -12.81 15.46 -25.00
CA LYS A 75 -11.47 15.81 -25.48
C LYS A 75 -10.39 15.49 -24.44
N ASP A 76 -9.14 15.47 -24.85
CA ASP A 76 -8.04 15.46 -23.89
C ASP A 76 -8.06 16.76 -23.09
N ARG A 77 -7.86 16.68 -21.77
CA ARG A 77 -7.74 17.84 -20.89
C ARG A 77 -6.34 17.86 -20.29
N THR A 78 -5.59 18.93 -20.56
CA THR A 78 -4.20 19.04 -20.12
C THR A 78 -4.05 20.00 -18.94
N PHE A 79 -3.37 19.56 -17.89
CA PHE A 79 -3.04 20.36 -16.73
C PHE A 79 -1.52 20.53 -16.62
N ASN A 80 -1.05 21.77 -16.52
CA ASN A 80 0.34 22.04 -16.16
C ASN A 80 0.52 21.81 -14.65
N ILE A 81 1.57 21.07 -14.29
CA ILE A 81 1.89 20.78 -12.90
C ILE A 81 3.25 21.32 -12.50
N GLN A 82 3.41 21.52 -11.20
CA GLN A 82 4.68 21.90 -10.58
C GLN A 82 4.89 21.13 -9.29
N VAL A 83 6.12 20.69 -9.04
CA VAL A 83 6.54 20.21 -7.71
C VAL A 83 6.72 21.42 -6.80
N ASP A 84 6.03 21.43 -5.65
CA ASP A 84 6.10 22.51 -4.67
C ASP A 84 6.58 21.99 -3.31
N ASN A 85 7.89 21.89 -3.15
CA ASN A 85 8.53 21.41 -1.92
C ASN A 85 8.22 22.29 -0.69
N SER A 86 7.76 23.54 -0.87
CA SER A 86 7.40 24.40 0.25
C SER A 86 6.21 23.86 1.07
N LEU A 87 5.37 23.02 0.45
CA LEU A 87 4.28 22.32 1.14
C LEU A 87 4.75 21.36 2.24
N CYS A 88 6.01 20.93 2.22
CA CYS A 88 6.61 20.06 3.24
C CYS A 88 7.27 20.85 4.39
N ASN A 89 7.27 22.18 4.37
CA ASN A 89 7.93 22.98 5.41
C ASN A 89 7.12 23.02 6.70
N GLY A 90 7.77 22.75 7.84
CA GLY A 90 7.21 22.93 9.19
C GLY A 90 5.92 22.15 9.44
N ILE A 91 5.86 20.90 8.96
CA ILE A 91 4.65 20.09 9.02
C ILE A 91 4.95 18.63 9.37
N LEU A 92 4.05 18.03 10.15
CA LEU A 92 4.13 16.66 10.65
C LEU A 92 3.01 15.81 10.05
N PHE A 93 3.20 14.50 9.97
CA PHE A 93 2.14 13.57 9.54
C PHE A 93 0.93 13.53 10.50
N ALA A 94 1.17 13.79 11.78
CA ALA A 94 0.18 13.89 12.85
C ALA A 94 0.79 14.64 14.05
N ALA A 95 -0.03 15.03 15.04
CA ALA A 95 0.46 15.65 16.28
C ALA A 95 1.46 14.73 17.00
N GLY A 96 2.67 15.23 17.25
CA GLY A 96 3.77 14.45 17.83
C GLY A 96 4.35 13.36 16.91
N GLY A 97 3.94 13.33 15.64
CA GLY A 97 4.41 12.36 14.64
C GLY A 97 5.69 12.79 13.92
N ASP A 98 6.10 11.97 12.95
CA ASP A 98 7.28 12.24 12.13
C ASP A 98 7.10 13.51 11.26
N GLN A 99 8.20 14.24 11.06
CA GLN A 99 8.24 15.37 10.15
C GLN A 99 8.10 14.91 8.70
N ILE A 100 7.26 15.62 7.93
CA ILE A 100 7.14 15.39 6.49
C ILE A 100 8.38 15.95 5.79
N LYS A 101 8.98 15.14 4.91
CA LYS A 101 10.09 15.55 4.06
C LYS A 101 9.67 15.47 2.60
N ALA A 102 10.06 16.47 1.81
CA ALA A 102 9.97 16.35 0.36
C ALA A 102 10.84 15.17 -0.10
N LEU A 103 10.33 14.38 -1.04
CA LEU A 103 11.08 13.28 -1.64
C LEU A 103 12.30 13.88 -2.37
N PRO A 104 13.53 13.44 -2.06
CA PRO A 104 14.74 13.97 -2.69
C PRO A 104 14.72 13.84 -4.22
N GLU A 105 15.29 14.81 -4.93
CA GLU A 105 15.28 14.82 -6.40
C GLU A 105 16.00 13.61 -7.02
N ASN A 106 17.00 13.05 -6.34
CA ASN A 106 17.69 11.84 -6.82
C ASN A 106 16.91 10.54 -6.56
N TYR A 107 15.78 10.60 -5.84
CA TYR A 107 14.96 9.43 -5.52
C TYR A 107 13.90 9.14 -6.59
N TYR A 108 13.59 10.11 -7.46
CA TYR A 108 12.54 9.94 -8.45
C TYR A 108 12.71 10.80 -9.70
N SER A 109 11.94 10.48 -10.73
CA SER A 109 11.70 11.35 -11.89
C SER A 109 10.22 11.35 -12.25
N LEU A 110 9.74 12.47 -12.78
CA LEU A 110 8.41 12.57 -13.37
C LEU A 110 8.50 12.36 -14.88
N SER A 111 7.53 11.65 -15.46
CA SER A 111 7.45 11.48 -16.92
C SER A 111 7.20 12.80 -17.68
N GLY A 112 6.77 13.85 -16.98
CA GLY A 112 6.64 15.18 -17.52
C GLY A 112 6.14 16.19 -16.50
N ASN A 113 5.94 17.43 -16.95
CA ASN A 113 5.38 18.53 -16.17
C ASN A 113 3.89 18.77 -16.46
N LYS A 114 3.19 17.75 -16.96
CA LYS A 114 1.77 17.81 -17.30
C LYS A 114 1.04 16.55 -16.86
N ILE A 115 -0.21 16.70 -16.47
CA ILE A 115 -1.17 15.61 -16.36
C ILE A 115 -2.15 15.74 -17.53
N ILE A 116 -2.34 14.65 -18.27
CA ILE A 116 -3.31 14.57 -19.36
C ILE A 116 -4.43 13.66 -18.92
N VAL A 117 -5.67 14.16 -18.93
CA VAL A 117 -6.89 13.37 -18.78
C VAL A 117 -7.39 13.04 -20.18
N PRO A 118 -7.23 11.78 -20.66
CA PRO A 118 -7.57 11.46 -22.04
C PRO A 118 -9.07 11.58 -22.32
N LYS A 119 -9.43 11.81 -23.59
CA LYS A 119 -10.81 11.72 -24.08
C LYS A 119 -11.44 10.40 -23.61
N GLY A 120 -12.68 10.48 -23.12
CA GLY A 120 -13.44 9.35 -22.58
C GLY A 120 -13.03 8.92 -21.16
N LYS A 121 -12.06 9.59 -20.53
CA LYS A 121 -11.65 9.35 -19.14
C LYS A 121 -11.96 10.58 -18.29
N MET A 122 -12.28 10.33 -17.01
CA MET A 122 -12.51 11.39 -16.02
C MET A 122 -11.28 11.67 -15.14
N ASN A 123 -10.24 10.85 -15.25
CA ASN A 123 -8.99 11.01 -14.53
C ASN A 123 -7.81 10.68 -15.46
N GLY A 124 -6.67 11.28 -15.15
CA GLY A 124 -5.40 11.07 -15.83
C GLY A 124 -4.26 11.28 -14.84
N GLY A 125 -3.06 10.81 -15.17
CA GLY A 125 -1.94 10.83 -14.23
C GLY A 125 -0.61 11.17 -14.88
N VAL A 126 0.33 11.57 -14.03
CA VAL A 126 1.76 11.66 -14.35
C VAL A 126 2.47 10.48 -13.70
N GLU A 127 3.38 9.85 -14.43
CA GLU A 127 4.16 8.72 -13.91
C GLU A 127 5.32 9.25 -13.07
N VAL A 128 5.50 8.61 -11.92
CA VAL A 128 6.64 8.77 -11.03
C VAL A 128 7.47 7.50 -11.12
N GLN A 129 8.70 7.59 -11.60
CA GLN A 129 9.68 6.51 -11.56
C GLN A 129 10.58 6.70 -10.34
N LEU A 130 10.62 5.72 -9.44
CA LEU A 130 11.53 5.71 -8.29
C LEU A 130 12.88 5.10 -8.67
N THR A 131 13.93 5.56 -8.01
CA THR A 131 15.30 5.04 -8.16
C THR A 131 15.68 4.13 -6.99
N ASP A 132 16.76 3.36 -7.15
CA ASP A 132 17.28 2.52 -6.06
C ASP A 132 17.67 3.31 -4.80
N ALA A 133 17.97 4.61 -4.94
CA ALA A 133 18.26 5.47 -3.80
C ALA A 133 17.07 5.58 -2.83
N PHE A 134 15.84 5.60 -3.33
CA PHE A 134 14.63 5.55 -2.50
C PHE A 134 14.55 4.25 -1.71
N PHE A 135 14.75 3.11 -2.38
CA PHE A 135 14.58 1.79 -1.78
C PHE A 135 15.67 1.45 -0.76
N ASN A 136 16.87 1.99 -0.96
CA ASN A 136 18.01 1.82 -0.05
C ASN A 136 17.93 2.73 1.19
N ASP A 137 16.99 3.67 1.23
CA ASP A 137 16.78 4.54 2.39
C ASP A 137 15.92 3.83 3.47
N PRO A 138 16.43 3.62 4.69
CA PRO A 138 15.66 3.00 5.78
C PRO A 138 14.39 3.77 6.17
N ALA A 139 14.28 5.07 5.84
CA ALA A 139 13.09 5.86 6.12
C ALA A 139 11.96 5.65 5.10
N ALA A 140 12.25 5.06 3.93
CA ALA A 140 11.27 4.84 2.86
C ALA A 140 10.27 3.70 3.12
N ILE A 141 10.42 2.97 4.23
CA ILE A 141 9.49 1.90 4.64
C ILE A 141 8.33 2.42 5.52
N LYS A 142 8.35 3.71 5.86
CA LYS A 142 7.34 4.37 6.69
C LYS A 142 6.97 5.74 6.11
N ASN A 143 5.95 6.39 6.69
CA ASN A 143 5.55 7.73 6.28
C ASN A 143 6.68 8.72 6.62
N THR A 144 7.39 9.19 5.61
CA THR A 144 8.48 10.17 5.76
C THR A 144 8.53 11.07 4.53
N TYR A 145 8.58 10.48 3.34
CA TYR A 145 8.75 11.20 2.09
C TYR A 145 7.43 11.47 1.37
N VAL A 146 7.34 12.65 0.75
CA VAL A 146 6.18 13.15 0.02
C VAL A 146 6.61 13.71 -1.33
N VAL A 147 5.84 13.46 -2.39
CA VAL A 147 5.91 14.19 -3.66
C VAL A 147 4.81 15.25 -3.66
N PRO A 148 5.13 16.53 -3.37
CA PRO A 148 4.14 17.60 -3.33
C PRO A 148 3.94 18.21 -4.71
N VAL A 149 2.74 18.09 -5.28
CA VAL A 149 2.42 18.55 -6.65
C VAL A 149 1.25 19.52 -6.63
N ARG A 150 1.32 20.58 -7.44
CA ARG A 150 0.22 21.51 -7.71
C ARG A 150 -0.22 21.47 -9.17
N LEU A 151 -1.52 21.65 -9.39
CA LEU A 151 -2.07 22.09 -10.68
C LEU A 151 -1.91 23.61 -10.76
N VAL A 152 -1.19 24.08 -11.77
CA VAL A 152 -0.87 25.51 -11.94
C VAL A 152 -1.84 26.17 -12.92
N SER A 153 -2.11 25.52 -14.05
CA SER A 153 -2.99 26.05 -15.09
C SER A 153 -3.52 24.96 -16.01
N SER A 154 -4.63 25.27 -16.69
CA SER A 154 -5.17 24.48 -17.78
C SER A 154 -5.97 25.41 -18.69
N ASN A 155 -5.81 25.25 -20.00
CA ASN A 155 -6.68 25.90 -20.99
C ASN A 155 -7.87 25.02 -21.37
N ASP A 156 -7.94 23.83 -20.78
CA ASP A 156 -8.89 22.81 -21.14
C ASP A 156 -10.02 22.68 -20.12
N VAL A 157 -10.02 23.42 -19.01
CA VAL A 157 -11.17 23.51 -18.09
C VAL A 157 -11.44 24.95 -17.72
N ASP A 158 -12.65 25.25 -17.27
CA ASP A 158 -13.05 26.61 -16.89
C ASP A 158 -12.38 27.04 -15.59
N THR A 159 -12.14 26.09 -14.67
CA THR A 159 -11.50 26.39 -13.39
C THR A 159 -10.63 25.25 -12.85
N ILE A 160 -9.60 25.61 -12.08
CA ILE A 160 -8.92 24.69 -11.17
C ILE A 160 -9.48 24.96 -9.78
N LEU A 161 -9.78 23.92 -9.00
CA LEU A 161 -10.35 24.07 -7.66
C LEU A 161 -9.32 24.59 -6.65
N VAL A 162 -9.02 25.89 -6.68
CA VAL A 162 -8.04 26.58 -5.83
C VAL A 162 -8.57 26.97 -4.45
N GLY A 163 -9.82 26.62 -4.14
CA GLY A 163 -10.46 26.93 -2.85
C GLY A 163 -10.87 28.39 -2.69
N GLN A 164 -11.47 28.69 -1.55
CA GLN A 164 -11.90 30.03 -1.16
C GLN A 164 -11.61 30.26 0.33
N SER A 165 -10.93 31.37 0.64
CA SER A 165 -10.62 31.78 2.02
C SER A 165 -10.83 33.29 2.18
N PRO A 166 -11.28 33.76 3.36
CA PRO A 166 -11.26 35.18 3.71
C PRO A 166 -9.83 35.68 4.00
N ASN A 167 -8.86 34.79 4.24
CA ASN A 167 -7.47 35.13 4.49
C ASN A 167 -6.64 34.91 3.21
N PRO A 168 -6.06 35.96 2.59
CA PRO A 168 -5.24 35.82 1.39
C PRO A 168 -3.93 35.05 1.62
N SER A 169 -3.53 34.85 2.87
CA SER A 169 -2.35 34.06 3.27
C SER A 169 -2.72 32.73 3.92
N ALA A 170 -3.92 32.21 3.63
CA ALA A 170 -4.34 30.92 4.14
C ALA A 170 -3.41 29.79 3.67
N ASP A 171 -2.98 28.96 4.62
CA ASP A 171 -2.19 27.78 4.33
C ASP A 171 -3.10 26.71 3.70
N PRO A 172 -2.82 26.25 2.47
CA PRO A 172 -3.68 25.28 1.77
C PRO A 172 -3.78 23.93 2.51
N ARG A 173 -2.85 23.66 3.43
CA ARG A 173 -2.79 22.42 4.21
C ARG A 173 -3.74 22.44 5.42
N ILE A 174 -4.22 23.61 5.83
CA ILE A 174 -4.98 23.81 7.07
C ILE A 174 -6.44 24.10 6.75
N ALA A 175 -7.26 23.06 6.76
CA ALA A 175 -8.66 23.13 6.34
C ALA A 175 -9.49 24.22 7.05
N SER A 176 -9.22 24.50 8.34
CA SER A 176 -9.94 25.53 9.11
C SER A 176 -9.71 26.96 8.63
N GLN A 177 -8.72 27.21 7.78
CA GLN A 177 -8.46 28.53 7.19
C GLN A 177 -9.26 28.78 5.91
N TRP A 178 -10.08 27.82 5.46
CA TRP A 178 -10.78 27.88 4.18
C TRP A 178 -12.28 27.70 4.35
N LEU A 179 -13.08 28.49 3.63
CA LEU A 179 -14.52 28.25 3.47
C LEU A 179 -14.75 27.07 2.53
N VAL A 180 -13.94 27.00 1.48
CA VAL A 180 -13.86 25.86 0.55
C VAL A 180 -12.40 25.47 0.45
N ALA A 181 -12.06 24.27 0.91
CA ALA A 181 -10.68 23.80 0.90
C ALA A 181 -10.14 23.66 -0.54
N PRO A 182 -8.87 24.05 -0.79
CA PRO A 182 -8.24 23.90 -2.11
C PRO A 182 -8.04 22.42 -2.45
N LYS A 183 -8.30 22.07 -3.70
CA LYS A 183 -8.01 20.77 -4.30
C LYS A 183 -7.03 20.84 -5.47
N ASN A 184 -6.34 21.97 -5.63
CA ASN A 184 -5.33 22.17 -6.67
C ASN A 184 -3.94 21.66 -6.28
N PHE A 185 -3.79 21.01 -5.13
CA PHE A 185 -2.54 20.39 -4.70
C PHE A 185 -2.77 18.97 -4.16
N THR A 186 -1.70 18.19 -4.16
CA THR A 186 -1.59 16.92 -3.45
C THR A 186 -0.21 16.79 -2.83
N MET A 187 -0.16 16.29 -1.61
CA MET A 187 1.06 15.89 -0.91
C MET A 187 1.05 14.36 -0.88
N PHE A 188 1.60 13.76 -1.93
CA PHE A 188 1.54 12.32 -2.13
C PHE A 188 2.65 11.63 -1.32
N ALA A 189 2.32 11.13 -0.13
CA ALA A 189 3.28 10.37 0.67
C ALA A 189 3.60 9.04 -0.01
N VAL A 190 4.85 8.62 0.04
CA VAL A 190 5.30 7.37 -0.60
C VAL A 190 6.14 6.54 0.35
N LYS A 191 5.81 5.25 0.43
CA LYS A 191 6.57 4.22 1.13
C LYS A 191 6.52 2.90 0.33
N TYR A 192 7.30 1.91 0.74
CA TYR A 192 7.20 0.57 0.16
C TYR A 192 7.16 -0.53 1.22
N ILE A 193 6.64 -1.68 0.82
CA ILE A 193 6.87 -2.95 1.49
C ILE A 193 7.58 -3.91 0.54
N ASN A 194 8.56 -4.67 1.06
CA ASN A 194 9.30 -5.62 0.24
C ASN A 194 8.50 -6.90 -0.01
N GLU A 195 9.03 -7.77 -0.86
CA GLU A 195 8.44 -9.01 -1.36
C GLU A 195 7.98 -9.95 -0.24
N PHE A 196 8.65 -9.90 0.92
CA PHE A 196 8.47 -10.83 2.02
C PHE A 196 7.54 -10.28 3.12
N HIS A 197 7.18 -9.00 3.06
CA HIS A 197 6.25 -8.37 4.01
C HIS A 197 4.87 -9.03 3.95
N GLY A 198 4.29 -9.39 5.09
CA GLY A 198 2.92 -9.85 5.13
C GLY A 198 2.53 -10.56 6.41
N THR A 199 1.30 -11.07 6.40
CA THR A 199 0.80 -11.98 7.42
C THR A 199 0.86 -13.41 6.88
N TYR A 200 1.42 -14.32 7.67
CA TYR A 200 1.68 -15.72 7.32
C TYR A 200 1.02 -16.65 8.32
N PHE A 201 0.55 -17.80 7.88
CA PHE A 201 0.26 -18.94 8.75
C PHE A 201 1.57 -19.62 9.15
N ARG A 202 1.76 -19.92 10.43
CA ARG A 202 3.00 -20.50 10.96
C ARG A 202 2.75 -21.88 11.53
N TYR A 203 3.56 -22.85 11.12
CA TYR A 203 3.61 -24.20 11.69
C TYR A 203 4.99 -24.80 11.56
N GLY A 204 5.29 -25.85 12.33
CA GLY A 204 6.63 -26.39 12.37
C GLY A 204 6.92 -27.27 13.58
N THR A 205 8.20 -27.39 13.88
CA THR A 205 8.70 -28.12 15.05
C THR A 205 9.76 -27.32 15.78
N SER A 206 9.94 -27.61 17.06
CA SER A 206 11.07 -27.09 17.83
C SER A 206 11.58 -28.07 18.87
N THR A 207 12.83 -27.87 19.24
CA THR A 207 13.55 -28.62 20.28
C THR A 207 14.26 -27.65 21.21
N VAL A 208 14.26 -27.97 22.51
CA VAL A 208 15.10 -27.27 23.49
C VAL A 208 16.14 -28.24 24.00
N LYS A 209 17.40 -27.79 24.02
CA LYS A 209 18.52 -28.49 24.64
C LYS A 209 19.03 -27.72 25.84
N ASP A 210 19.51 -28.45 26.85
CA ASP A 210 20.26 -27.85 27.96
C ASP A 210 21.74 -27.64 27.59
N LEU A 211 22.54 -27.13 28.54
CA LEU A 211 23.98 -26.90 28.38
C LEU A 211 24.80 -28.17 28.10
N THR A 212 24.29 -29.35 28.46
CA THR A 212 24.96 -30.63 28.18
C THR A 212 24.71 -31.09 26.74
N GLY A 213 23.80 -30.41 26.03
CA GLY A 213 23.33 -30.79 24.69
C GLY A 213 22.20 -31.83 24.70
N ALA A 214 21.72 -32.24 25.88
CA ALA A 214 20.60 -33.16 26.01
C ALA A 214 19.29 -32.46 25.63
N VAL A 215 18.45 -33.15 24.86
CA VAL A 215 17.12 -32.63 24.50
C VAL A 215 16.19 -32.73 25.71
N VAL A 216 15.70 -31.58 26.17
CA VAL A 216 14.83 -31.45 27.33
C VAL A 216 13.38 -31.13 26.97
N GLU A 217 13.12 -30.67 25.74
CA GLU A 217 11.78 -30.47 25.21
C GLU A 217 11.74 -30.74 23.70
N ASN A 218 10.64 -31.35 23.23
CA ASN A 218 10.26 -31.44 21.82
C ASN A 218 8.83 -30.92 21.68
N THR A 219 8.62 -30.02 20.73
CA THR A 219 7.30 -29.44 20.45
C THR A 219 6.99 -29.56 18.96
N ASN A 220 5.88 -30.21 18.63
CA ASN A 220 5.32 -30.23 17.28
C ASN A 220 4.08 -29.34 17.26
N TYR A 221 4.10 -28.29 16.44
CA TYR A 221 2.99 -27.37 16.21
C TYR A 221 2.58 -27.36 14.72
N ASN A 222 2.91 -28.42 13.99
CA ASN A 222 2.33 -28.80 12.70
C ASN A 222 1.25 -29.88 12.94
N THR A 223 0.12 -29.45 13.49
CA THR A 223 -0.97 -30.31 13.98
C THR A 223 -2.29 -30.19 13.22
N GLU A 224 -2.42 -29.16 12.38
CA GLU A 224 -3.65 -28.87 11.65
C GLU A 224 -3.66 -29.54 10.27
N LYS A 225 -4.85 -29.96 9.85
CA LYS A 225 -5.07 -30.51 8.50
C LYS A 225 -5.03 -29.43 7.41
N TYR A 226 -5.54 -28.24 7.73
CA TYR A 226 -5.68 -27.13 6.81
C TYR A 226 -4.84 -25.96 7.30
N VAL A 227 -4.09 -25.32 6.39
CA VAL A 227 -3.12 -24.30 6.76
C VAL A 227 -3.78 -23.07 7.37
N GLU A 228 -5.03 -22.81 6.97
CA GLU A 228 -5.85 -21.68 7.43
C GLU A 228 -6.19 -21.74 8.93
N ASN A 229 -6.04 -22.91 9.56
CA ASN A 229 -6.27 -23.10 10.99
C ASN A 229 -5.06 -22.74 11.85
N TYR A 230 -3.88 -22.58 11.25
CA TYR A 230 -2.68 -22.26 12.01
C TYR A 230 -2.69 -20.82 12.52
N PRO A 231 -2.02 -20.55 13.66
CA PRO A 231 -1.79 -19.19 14.12
C PRO A 231 -1.04 -18.35 13.09
N ILE A 232 -1.30 -17.05 13.11
CA ILE A 232 -0.67 -16.10 12.22
C ILE A 232 0.59 -15.48 12.81
N LEU A 233 1.54 -15.14 11.94
CA LEU A 233 2.77 -14.42 12.21
C LEU A 233 2.91 -13.27 11.22
N LYS A 234 3.33 -12.09 11.69
CA LYS A 234 3.58 -10.93 10.83
C LYS A 234 5.07 -10.74 10.57
N LEU A 235 5.42 -10.56 9.31
CA LEU A 235 6.74 -10.14 8.85
C LEU A 235 6.62 -8.70 8.38
N ASN A 236 7.38 -7.79 8.98
CA ASN A 236 7.38 -6.38 8.64
C ASN A 236 8.65 -6.02 7.89
N THR A 237 8.54 -5.24 6.81
CA THR A 237 9.70 -4.66 6.12
C THR A 237 10.57 -3.89 7.11
N SER A 238 11.85 -4.22 7.17
CA SER A 238 12.87 -3.48 7.92
C SER A 238 13.99 -2.96 7.02
N GLY A 239 13.98 -3.34 5.75
CA GLY A 239 14.86 -2.86 4.68
C GLY A 239 14.51 -3.49 3.33
N ARG A 240 15.24 -3.14 2.27
CA ARG A 240 14.89 -3.53 0.90
C ARG A 240 14.74 -5.04 0.70
N TYR A 241 15.65 -5.81 1.30
CA TYR A 241 15.62 -7.28 1.30
C TYR A 241 15.59 -7.83 2.73
N GLN A 242 14.96 -7.11 3.66
CA GLN A 242 14.97 -7.47 5.07
C GLN A 242 13.59 -7.34 5.70
N VAL A 243 13.20 -8.32 6.50
CA VAL A 243 12.01 -8.26 7.34
C VAL A 243 12.35 -8.56 8.79
N SER A 244 11.61 -7.95 9.70
CA SER A 244 11.63 -8.23 11.13
C SER A 244 10.40 -9.04 11.54
N ILE A 245 10.62 -9.91 12.53
CA ILE A 245 9.61 -10.78 13.13
C ILE A 245 9.65 -10.55 14.63
N SER A 246 8.49 -10.38 15.24
CA SER A 246 8.31 -10.45 16.70
C SER A 246 7.36 -11.60 17.01
N THR A 247 7.82 -12.57 17.80
CA THR A 247 7.05 -13.78 18.11
C THR A 247 7.38 -14.33 19.50
N PHE A 248 6.78 -15.46 19.86
CA PHE A 248 7.11 -16.24 21.05
C PHE A 248 7.70 -17.58 20.65
N PHE A 249 8.55 -18.14 21.51
CA PHE A 249 9.03 -19.50 21.37
C PHE A 249 7.86 -20.50 21.42
N GLN A 250 7.98 -21.59 20.66
CA GLN A 250 7.09 -22.75 20.80
C GLN A 250 7.68 -23.72 21.84
N SER A 251 7.77 -23.24 23.09
CA SER A 251 8.38 -23.96 24.20
C SER A 251 7.73 -23.59 25.53
N LYS A 252 7.71 -24.54 26.47
CA LYS A 252 7.33 -24.31 27.88
C LYS A 252 8.52 -23.96 28.78
N ILE A 253 9.75 -24.11 28.28
CA ILE A 253 10.99 -23.79 29.01
C ILE A 253 11.44 -22.38 28.67
N MET A 254 11.45 -22.04 27.38
CA MET A 254 11.75 -20.70 26.90
C MET A 254 10.42 -20.02 26.56
N GLU A 255 9.91 -19.13 27.41
CA GLU A 255 8.55 -18.55 27.26
C GLU A 255 8.54 -17.09 26.76
N ASN A 256 9.71 -16.44 26.73
CA ASN A 256 9.81 -15.02 26.40
C ASN A 256 9.55 -14.71 24.92
N SER A 257 9.25 -13.45 24.62
CA SER A 257 9.22 -12.97 23.24
C SER A 257 10.60 -12.99 22.61
N VAL A 258 10.67 -13.28 21.32
CA VAL A 258 11.89 -13.26 20.52
C VAL A 258 11.68 -12.45 19.25
N ASN A 259 12.69 -11.65 18.92
CA ASN A 259 12.74 -10.87 17.71
C ASN A 259 13.78 -11.45 16.75
N LEU A 260 13.39 -11.65 15.49
CA LEU A 260 14.25 -12.18 14.43
C LEU A 260 14.37 -11.15 13.30
N ILE A 261 15.53 -11.12 12.67
CA ILE A 261 15.77 -10.40 11.42
C ILE A 261 16.06 -11.43 10.34
N LEU A 262 15.32 -11.35 9.24
CA LEU A 262 15.51 -12.18 8.06
C LEU A 262 16.07 -11.29 6.96
N THR A 263 17.28 -11.57 6.51
CA THR A 263 17.92 -10.85 5.41
C THR A 263 18.03 -11.75 4.20
N PHE A 264 17.36 -11.38 3.10
CA PHE A 264 17.25 -12.17 1.88
C PHE A 264 18.34 -11.81 0.86
N ASN A 265 18.80 -12.85 0.16
CA ASN A 265 19.64 -12.77 -1.02
C ASN A 265 19.05 -13.71 -2.09
N GLY A 266 18.25 -13.14 -2.99
CA GLY A 266 17.35 -13.92 -3.83
C GLY A 266 16.33 -14.67 -2.98
N ASN A 267 16.19 -15.97 -3.21
CA ASN A 267 15.27 -16.81 -2.46
C ASN A 267 15.82 -17.21 -1.09
N ASN A 268 17.13 -17.22 -0.87
CA ASN A 268 17.69 -17.64 0.41
C ASN A 268 17.72 -16.47 1.40
N CYS A 269 17.62 -16.76 2.70
CA CYS A 269 17.81 -15.76 3.74
C CYS A 269 18.66 -16.26 4.91
N THR A 270 19.26 -15.33 5.62
CA THR A 270 19.88 -15.56 6.92
C THR A 270 18.94 -15.11 8.03
N VAL A 271 18.88 -15.88 9.12
CA VAL A 271 18.16 -15.51 10.34
C VAL A 271 19.16 -15.03 11.39
N SER A 272 18.97 -13.82 11.90
CA SER A 272 19.86 -13.21 12.89
C SER A 272 19.10 -12.47 13.98
N ALA A 273 19.83 -12.14 15.04
CA ALA A 273 19.33 -11.30 16.12
C ALA A 273 19.32 -9.82 15.69
N PRO A 274 18.33 -9.02 16.12
CA PRO A 274 18.44 -7.57 16.07
C PRO A 274 19.50 -7.07 17.07
N THR A 275 20.00 -5.86 16.84
CA THR A 275 20.93 -5.19 17.75
C THR A 275 20.35 -5.09 19.16
N GLY A 276 21.13 -5.46 20.17
CA GLY A 276 20.70 -5.42 21.58
C GLY A 276 19.86 -6.61 22.04
N SER A 277 19.67 -7.62 21.20
CA SER A 277 19.02 -8.88 21.60
C SER A 277 19.76 -9.56 22.77
N PRO A 278 19.04 -10.10 23.77
CA PRO A 278 19.64 -10.93 24.82
C PRO A 278 20.01 -12.33 24.32
N TYR A 279 19.60 -12.69 23.10
CA TYR A 279 19.80 -14.00 22.50
C TYR A 279 20.85 -13.99 21.41
N THR A 280 21.62 -15.08 21.34
CA THR A 280 22.45 -15.42 20.17
C THR A 280 21.58 -16.18 19.18
N ILE A 281 21.39 -15.64 17.98
CA ILE A 281 20.51 -16.21 16.95
C ILE A 281 21.31 -16.43 15.67
N THR A 282 21.20 -17.64 15.13
CA THR A 282 21.75 -18.00 13.81
C THR A 282 20.77 -18.89 13.08
N GLY A 283 20.75 -18.83 11.75
CA GLY A 283 19.91 -19.70 10.96
C GLY A 283 19.86 -19.29 9.51
N SER A 284 19.08 -20.05 8.76
CA SER A 284 18.87 -19.86 7.33
C SER A 284 17.43 -20.12 6.97
N GLY A 285 17.01 -19.60 5.83
CA GLY A 285 15.72 -19.93 5.25
C GLY A 285 15.69 -19.80 3.75
N GLU A 286 14.54 -20.14 3.19
CA GLU A 286 14.28 -20.10 1.75
C GLU A 286 12.84 -19.62 1.51
N PHE A 287 12.70 -18.57 0.70
CA PHE A 287 11.45 -18.15 0.08
C PHE A 287 11.12 -19.05 -1.10
N GLN A 288 9.90 -19.58 -1.09
CA GLN A 288 9.41 -20.58 -2.02
C GLN A 288 8.16 -20.04 -2.69
N SER A 289 8.34 -19.41 -3.85
CA SER A 289 7.23 -18.80 -4.58
C SER A 289 6.24 -19.85 -5.09
N LYS A 290 4.95 -19.58 -4.93
CA LYS A 290 3.81 -20.39 -5.42
C LYS A 290 3.86 -21.89 -5.07
N LYS A 291 4.60 -22.26 -4.03
CA LYS A 291 4.80 -23.67 -3.65
C LYS A 291 3.65 -24.23 -2.81
N TYR A 292 2.96 -23.37 -2.07
CA TYR A 292 1.88 -23.76 -1.18
C TYR A 292 0.52 -23.51 -1.82
N SER A 293 -0.54 -24.05 -1.23
CA SER A 293 -1.89 -23.85 -1.73
C SER A 293 -2.89 -23.76 -0.59
N TRP A 294 -3.74 -22.74 -0.66
CA TRP A 294 -4.93 -22.62 0.19
C TRP A 294 -5.95 -21.68 -0.47
N GLY A 295 -7.23 -21.91 -0.20
CA GLY A 295 -8.31 -21.19 -0.90
C GLY A 295 -8.29 -21.35 -2.41
N ASN A 296 -7.88 -22.53 -2.92
CA ASN A 296 -7.76 -22.87 -4.35
C ASN A 296 -6.82 -21.96 -5.15
N LYS A 297 -5.80 -21.40 -4.49
CA LYS A 297 -4.77 -20.58 -5.14
C LYS A 297 -3.39 -21.05 -4.70
N GLU A 298 -2.44 -20.99 -5.63
CA GLU A 298 -1.01 -21.10 -5.29
C GLU A 298 -0.58 -19.91 -4.44
N ARG A 299 0.34 -20.16 -3.51
CA ARG A 299 0.74 -19.22 -2.47
C ARG A 299 2.22 -19.35 -2.22
N ASP A 300 2.85 -18.21 -1.96
CA ASP A 300 4.22 -18.16 -1.51
C ASP A 300 4.35 -18.69 -0.07
N GLY A 301 5.54 -19.16 0.26
CA GLY A 301 5.90 -19.46 1.63
C GLY A 301 7.38 -19.29 1.91
N ILE A 302 7.75 -19.40 3.17
CA ILE A 302 9.13 -19.30 3.65
C ILE A 302 9.37 -20.47 4.59
N VAL A 303 10.46 -21.20 4.38
CA VAL A 303 10.94 -22.23 5.31
C VAL A 303 12.13 -21.66 6.06
N LEU A 304 12.13 -21.74 7.38
CA LEU A 304 13.19 -21.25 8.26
C LEU A 304 13.73 -22.39 9.11
N ASN A 305 15.05 -22.47 9.22
CA ASN A 305 15.75 -23.35 10.15
C ASN A 305 16.72 -22.50 10.97
N TYR A 306 16.48 -22.37 12.27
CA TYR A 306 17.26 -21.46 13.11
C TYR A 306 17.46 -22.00 14.51
N THR A 307 18.53 -21.49 15.14
CA THR A 307 18.96 -21.80 16.49
C THR A 307 19.07 -20.52 17.29
N ILE A 308 18.56 -20.55 18.51
CA ILE A 308 18.54 -19.45 19.47
C ILE A 308 19.12 -19.94 20.78
N SER A 309 20.05 -19.20 21.36
CA SER A 309 20.55 -19.48 22.71
C SER A 309 20.40 -18.27 23.63
N ASP A 310 19.95 -18.53 24.86
CA ASP A 310 19.91 -17.57 25.97
C ASP A 310 21.11 -17.73 26.92
N GLY A 311 22.10 -18.56 26.55
CA GLY A 311 23.26 -18.89 27.37
C GLY A 311 23.05 -20.05 28.35
N THR A 312 21.82 -20.55 28.53
CA THR A 312 21.48 -21.72 29.38
C THR A 312 20.81 -22.83 28.57
N HIS A 313 20.01 -22.46 27.59
CA HIS A 313 19.31 -23.36 26.69
C HIS A 313 19.62 -23.03 25.23
N VAL A 314 19.42 -24.03 24.38
CA VAL A 314 19.51 -23.90 22.94
C VAL A 314 18.18 -24.35 22.33
N TYR A 315 17.44 -23.40 21.79
CA TYR A 315 16.20 -23.62 21.04
C TYR A 315 16.53 -23.80 19.57
N GLN A 316 16.07 -24.88 18.95
CA GLN A 316 16.19 -25.14 17.52
C GLN A 316 14.79 -25.27 16.94
N ALA A 317 14.49 -24.52 15.87
CA ALA A 317 13.19 -24.55 15.22
C ALA A 317 13.29 -24.71 13.71
N ASN A 318 12.32 -25.44 13.17
CA ASN A 318 12.06 -25.54 11.74
C ASN A 318 10.63 -25.00 11.51
N ASP A 319 10.54 -23.77 11.01
CA ASP A 319 9.27 -23.08 10.77
C ASP A 319 8.93 -23.09 9.29
N VAL A 320 7.65 -23.27 8.99
CA VAL A 320 7.06 -23.03 7.69
C VAL A 320 6.05 -21.91 7.81
N LEU A 321 6.23 -20.88 6.99
CA LEU A 321 5.39 -19.70 6.91
C LEU A 321 4.68 -19.71 5.56
N VAL A 322 3.34 -19.72 5.54
CA VAL A 322 2.57 -19.68 4.29
C VAL A 322 1.80 -18.38 4.21
N ILE A 323 1.95 -17.62 3.12
CA ILE A 323 1.39 -16.27 3.06
C ILE A 323 -0.14 -16.31 3.08
N ARG A 324 -0.73 -15.48 3.96
CA ARG A 324 -2.17 -15.24 4.02
C ARG A 324 -2.53 -14.01 3.19
N ASP A 325 -1.89 -12.88 3.48
CA ASP A 325 -2.10 -11.61 2.79
C ASP A 325 -0.95 -10.62 3.05
N ARG A 326 -0.87 -9.58 2.22
CA ARG A 326 0.15 -8.51 2.33
C ARG A 326 -0.22 -7.40 3.33
N GLY A 327 -1.43 -7.40 3.89
CA GLY A 327 -1.87 -6.44 4.91
C GLY A 327 -1.98 -4.99 4.47
N VAL A 328 -2.06 -4.71 3.17
CA VAL A 328 -2.08 -3.34 2.62
C VAL A 328 -3.52 -2.84 2.47
N THR A 329 -3.77 -1.63 2.99
CA THR A 329 -5.05 -0.93 2.89
C THR A 329 -4.86 0.48 2.31
N MET A 330 -5.95 1.12 1.89
CA MET A 330 -5.91 2.54 1.55
C MET A 330 -5.53 3.36 2.80
N GLU A 331 -4.60 4.30 2.62
CA GLU A 331 -4.10 5.15 3.68
C GLU A 331 -4.17 6.62 3.25
N VAL A 332 -4.61 7.46 4.17
CA VAL A 332 -4.58 8.94 4.09
C VAL A 332 -4.03 9.47 5.40
N TYR A 333 -3.49 10.69 5.40
CA TYR A 333 -2.99 11.32 6.62
C TYR A 333 -3.58 12.72 6.81
N SER A 334 -3.52 13.22 8.04
CA SER A 334 -4.05 14.53 8.44
C SER A 334 -2.91 15.34 9.01
N PRO A 335 -2.18 16.10 8.18
CA PRO A 335 -0.98 16.75 8.63
C PRO A 335 -1.28 17.91 9.58
N VAL A 336 -0.32 18.22 10.45
CA VAL A 336 -0.39 19.34 11.39
C VAL A 336 0.85 20.18 11.29
N LEU A 337 0.71 21.50 11.46
CA LEU A 337 1.87 22.38 11.58
C LEU A 337 2.68 21.98 12.81
N GLN A 338 4.01 22.10 12.68
CA GLN A 338 4.96 21.82 13.73
C GLN A 338 4.86 22.83 14.88
#